data_AF-A0A660M4B4-F1
#
_entry.id   AF-A0A660M4B4-F1
#
_cell.length_a   1.000
_cell.length_b   1.000
_cell.length_c   1.000
_cell.angle_alpha   90.00
_cell.angle_beta   90.00
_cell.angle_gamma   90.00
#
_symmetry.space_group_name_H-M   'P 1'
#
loop_
_entity.id
_entity.type
_entity.pdbx_description
1 polymer ?
#
loop_
_entity_poly.entity_id
_entity_poly.type
_entity_poly.pdbx_seq_one_letter_code
_entity_poly.pdbx_strand_id
1 'polypeptide(L)'
;MEILNLVFGIIIGLISLTFLVAIHELGHALAAKKNGVKLKEYAIGFPPRIKSFRAKTNKILPKNTKISIGAIPLGGFVRLKGEHDLDSKKGDYGAASFRAKTQILFAGVAMNWLVAFVIFTILSIFGMPKLLPNQFYLSSDAKISGGGVQVSA
;
A
#
# COMPACT_ATOMS: atom_id res chain seq x y z
N MET A 1 -0.63 -31.32 2.49
CA MET A 1 -1.50 -30.17 2.83
C MET A 1 -0.69 -29.01 3.41
N GLU A 2 0.21 -29.23 4.37
CA GLU A 2 0.96 -28.15 5.03
C GLU A 2 1.89 -27.34 4.11
N ILE A 3 2.69 -28.01 3.27
CA ILE A 3 3.58 -27.31 2.30
C ILE A 3 2.77 -26.47 1.31
N LEU A 4 1.62 -26.98 0.86
CA LEU A 4 0.75 -26.24 -0.06
C LEU A 4 0.17 -24.97 0.61
N ASN A 5 -0.28 -25.10 1.86
CA ASN A 5 -0.77 -23.97 2.65
C ASN A 5 0.32 -22.92 2.90
N LEU A 6 1.56 -23.37 3.15
CA LEU A 6 2.72 -22.49 3.32
C LEU A 6 3.00 -21.70 2.03
N VAL A 7 3.10 -22.39 0.89
CA VAL A 7 3.35 -21.76 -0.42
C VAL A 7 2.24 -20.76 -0.74
N PHE A 8 0.99 -21.13 -0.49
CA PHE A 8 -0.15 -20.24 -0.68
C PHE A 8 -0.08 -19.00 0.21
N GLY A 9 0.27 -19.15 1.50
CA GLY A 9 0.46 -18.04 2.42
C GLY A 9 1.57 -17.08 1.98
N ILE A 10 2.69 -17.61 1.48
CA ILE A 10 3.80 -16.81 0.94
C ILE A 10 3.33 -16.00 -0.28
N ILE A 11 2.61 -16.62 -1.21
CA ILE A 11 2.10 -15.94 -2.40
C ILE A 11 1.14 -14.80 -2.01
N ILE A 12 0.20 -15.07 -1.10
CA ILE A 12 -0.71 -14.02 -0.58
C ILE A 12 0.06 -12.90 0.10
N GLY A 13 1.07 -13.23 0.90
CA GLY A 13 1.92 -12.25 1.58
C GLY A 13 2.64 -11.33 0.58
N LEU A 14 3.23 -11.90 -0.47
CA LEU A 14 3.91 -11.14 -1.52
C LEU A 14 2.95 -10.23 -2.30
N ILE A 15 1.76 -10.73 -2.64
CA ILE A 15 0.73 -9.92 -3.32
C ILE A 15 0.29 -8.77 -2.42
N SER A 16 0.03 -9.05 -1.15
CA SER A 16 -0.41 -8.05 -0.16
C SER A 16 0.67 -6.99 0.06
N LEU A 17 1.94 -7.40 0.17
CA LEU A 17 3.08 -6.49 0.29
C LEU A 17 3.19 -5.59 -0.95
N THR A 18 3.12 -6.18 -2.16
CA THR A 18 3.17 -5.42 -3.41
C THR A 18 2.07 -4.38 -3.48
N PHE A 19 0.86 -4.77 -3.08
CA PHE A 19 -0.29 -3.88 -3.04
C PHE A 19 -0.10 -2.72 -2.06
N LEU A 20 0.35 -3.00 -0.83
CA LEU A 20 0.62 -1.98 0.18
C LEU A 20 1.72 -1.01 -0.27
N VAL A 21 2.82 -1.53 -0.83
CA VAL A 21 3.89 -0.68 -1.36
C VAL A 21 3.41 0.15 -2.54
N ALA A 22 2.64 -0.42 -3.47
CA ALA A 22 2.07 0.35 -4.59
C ALA A 22 1.22 1.54 -4.09
N ILE A 23 0.37 1.32 -3.09
CA ILE A 23 -0.44 2.39 -2.51
C ILE A 23 0.42 3.40 -1.72
N HIS A 24 1.46 2.94 -1.01
CA HIS A 24 2.43 3.80 -0.36
C HIS A 24 3.08 4.77 -1.35
N GLU A 25 3.63 4.24 -2.44
CA GLU A 25 4.23 5.03 -3.52
C GLU A 25 3.21 5.97 -4.17
N LEU A 26 1.95 5.54 -4.28
CA LEU A 26 0.87 6.41 -4.78
C LEU A 26 0.64 7.61 -3.85
N GLY A 27 0.79 7.44 -2.53
CA GLY A 27 0.76 8.54 -1.56
C GLY A 27 1.81 9.62 -1.87
N HIS A 28 3.07 9.22 -2.06
CA HIS A 28 4.14 10.14 -2.47
C HIS A 28 3.82 10.83 -3.80
N ALA A 29 3.37 10.06 -4.79
CA ALA A 29 3.03 10.57 -6.12
C ALA A 29 1.92 11.64 -6.09
N LEU A 30 0.85 11.39 -5.33
CA LEU A 30 -0.28 12.32 -5.19
C LEU A 30 0.11 13.60 -4.45
N ALA A 31 0.90 13.48 -3.39
CA ALA A 31 1.42 14.65 -2.67
C ALA A 31 2.38 15.48 -3.53
N ALA A 32 3.23 14.84 -4.33
CA ALA A 32 4.12 15.52 -5.26
C ALA A 32 3.34 16.30 -6.32
N LYS A 33 2.32 15.66 -6.91
CA LYS A 33 1.40 16.30 -7.86
C LYS A 33 0.69 17.51 -7.24
N LYS A 34 0.20 17.39 -5.99
CA LYS A 34 -0.48 18.49 -5.28
C LYS A 34 0.45 19.67 -5.02
N ASN A 35 1.72 19.41 -4.76
CA ASN A 35 2.75 20.44 -4.54
C ASN A 35 3.40 20.94 -5.85
N GLY A 36 2.87 20.57 -7.03
CA GLY A 36 3.39 21.02 -8.32
C GLY A 36 4.73 20.41 -8.74
N VAL A 37 5.20 19.37 -8.05
CA VAL A 37 6.40 18.62 -8.39
C VAL A 37 6.07 17.64 -9.52
N LYS A 38 6.89 17.63 -10.58
CA LYS A 38 6.70 16.77 -11.74
C LYS A 38 7.16 15.34 -11.45
N LEU A 39 6.36 14.35 -11.85
CA LEU A 39 6.70 12.93 -11.72
C LEU A 39 7.25 12.39 -13.03
N LYS A 40 8.44 11.78 -13.00
CA LYS A 40 9.05 11.08 -14.14
C LYS A 40 8.48 9.66 -14.26
N GLU A 41 8.47 8.92 -13.16
CA GLU A 41 8.10 7.51 -13.14
C GLU A 41 7.41 7.11 -11.83
N TYR A 42 6.41 6.25 -11.93
CA TYR A 42 5.78 5.52 -10.85
C TYR A 42 5.93 4.03 -11.15
N ALA A 43 6.67 3.32 -10.31
CA ALA A 43 7.00 1.91 -10.52
C ALA A 43 6.42 1.04 -9.41
N ILE A 44 5.76 -0.04 -9.81
CA ILE A 44 5.31 -1.13 -8.94
C ILE A 44 6.27 -2.30 -9.16
N GLY A 45 6.94 -2.76 -8.10
CA GLY A 45 7.99 -3.77 -8.17
C GLY A 45 9.36 -3.22 -8.57
N PHE A 46 10.42 -3.93 -8.19
CA PHE A 46 11.79 -3.60 -8.59
C PHE A 46 12.13 -4.14 -9.99
N PRO A 47 13.13 -3.53 -10.68
CA PRO A 47 13.66 -4.04 -11.94
C PRO A 47 14.13 -5.51 -11.84
N PRO A 48 14.18 -6.27 -12.95
CA PRO A 48 13.97 -5.84 -14.34
C PRO A 48 12.51 -5.47 -14.65
N ARG A 49 12.32 -4.52 -15.57
CA ARG A 49 10.99 -4.04 -15.95
C ARG A 49 10.33 -5.02 -16.90
N ILE A 50 9.16 -5.55 -16.52
CA ILE A 50 8.34 -6.42 -17.37
C ILE A 50 7.59 -5.57 -18.39
N LYS A 51 6.92 -4.51 -17.92
CA LYS A 51 6.06 -3.68 -18.76
C LYS A 51 6.14 -2.22 -18.32
N SER A 52 6.02 -1.30 -19.27
CA SER A 52 5.71 0.10 -18.94
C SER A 52 4.74 0.71 -19.93
N PHE A 53 3.92 1.61 -19.42
CA PHE A 53 3.02 2.45 -20.19
C PHE A 53 3.06 3.87 -19.63
N ARG A 54 2.41 4.83 -20.29
CA ARG A 54 2.31 6.20 -19.80
C ARG A 54 0.90 6.49 -19.33
N ALA A 55 0.78 7.27 -18.25
CA ALA A 55 -0.49 7.77 -17.76
C ALA A 55 -1.19 8.60 -18.84
N LYS A 56 -2.38 8.15 -19.24
CA LYS A 56 -3.17 8.79 -20.32
C LYS A 56 -3.95 10.01 -19.83
N THR A 57 -4.34 10.02 -18.55
CA THR A 57 -5.14 11.09 -17.94
C THR A 57 -4.37 11.77 -16.82
N ASN A 58 -4.75 13.00 -16.50
CA ASN A 58 -4.21 13.75 -15.36
C ASN A 58 -5.03 13.54 -14.08
N LYS A 59 -5.84 12.47 -13.98
CA LYS A 59 -6.79 12.28 -12.86
C LYS A 59 -6.07 11.78 -11.61
N ILE A 60 -5.42 10.62 -11.72
CA ILE A 60 -4.67 10.01 -10.63
C ILE A 60 -3.22 10.50 -10.69
N LEU A 61 -2.45 9.98 -11.64
CA LEU A 61 -1.09 10.42 -11.92
C LEU A 61 -1.08 11.61 -12.91
N PRO A 62 0.01 12.39 -12.97
CA PRO A 62 0.19 13.39 -14.01
C PRO A 62 0.18 12.78 -15.41
N LYS A 63 -0.33 13.54 -16.39
CA LYS A 63 -0.29 13.12 -17.80
C LYS A 63 1.16 12.87 -18.22
N ASN A 64 1.40 11.81 -18.99
CA ASN A 64 2.73 11.37 -19.46
C ASN A 64 3.68 10.79 -18.40
N THR A 65 3.28 10.64 -17.13
CA THR A 65 4.07 9.91 -16.13
C THR A 65 4.24 8.46 -16.57
N LYS A 66 5.48 7.95 -16.54
CA LYS A 66 5.78 6.56 -16.87
C LYS A 66 5.31 5.66 -15.74
N ILE A 67 4.42 4.71 -16.04
CA ILE A 67 3.98 3.67 -15.11
C ILE A 67 4.73 2.40 -15.49
N SER A 68 5.51 1.86 -14.55
CA SER A 68 6.35 0.68 -14.75
C SER A 68 5.93 -0.45 -13.84
N ILE A 69 5.98 -1.67 -14.37
CA ILE A 69 5.78 -2.91 -13.62
C ILE A 69 7.10 -3.68 -13.65
N GLY A 70 7.70 -3.86 -12.49
CA GLY A 70 8.92 -4.63 -12.25
C GLY A 70 8.64 -6.10 -12.02
N ALA A 71 9.66 -6.94 -12.19
CA ALA A 71 9.57 -8.38 -12.00
C ALA A 71 9.60 -8.79 -10.52
N ILE A 72 10.16 -7.96 -9.65
CA ILE A 72 10.35 -8.30 -8.24
C ILE A 72 9.25 -7.61 -7.39
N PRO A 73 8.30 -8.37 -6.81
CA PRO A 73 7.15 -7.85 -6.06
C PRO A 73 7.48 -7.43 -4.62
N LEU A 74 8.70 -6.95 -4.36
CA LEU A 74 9.19 -6.61 -3.01
C LEU A 74 9.34 -5.10 -2.79
N GLY A 75 8.84 -4.27 -3.71
CA GLY A 75 9.05 -2.84 -3.64
C GLY A 75 8.30 -2.05 -4.69
N GLY A 76 8.70 -0.79 -4.81
CA GLY A 76 8.16 0.21 -5.73
C GLY A 76 8.96 1.49 -5.55
N PHE A 77 8.79 2.44 -6.47
CA PHE A 77 9.40 3.75 -6.31
C PHE A 77 8.67 4.82 -7.13
N VAL A 78 8.71 6.06 -6.65
CA VAL A 78 8.37 7.26 -7.42
C VAL A 78 9.64 8.03 -7.75
N ARG A 79 9.92 8.22 -9.04
CA ARG A 79 10.97 9.14 -9.49
C ARG A 79 10.40 10.53 -9.70
N LEU A 80 10.87 11.47 -8.91
CA LEU A 80 10.51 12.87 -9.02
C LEU A 80 11.49 13.60 -9.94
N LYS A 81 10.99 14.58 -10.68
CA LYS A 81 11.85 15.41 -11.53
C LYS A 81 12.77 16.25 -10.64
N GLY A 82 14.08 16.26 -10.91
CA GLY A 82 15.05 17.01 -10.12
C GLY A 82 15.25 16.48 -8.69
N GLU A 83 15.09 15.16 -8.46
CA GLU A 83 15.53 14.53 -7.20
C GLU A 83 17.05 14.31 -7.14
N HIS A 84 17.68 14.12 -8.31
CA HIS A 84 19.13 13.90 -8.47
C HIS A 84 19.81 14.95 -9.37
N ASP A 85 19.02 15.78 -10.05
CA ASP A 85 19.55 16.82 -10.93
C ASP A 85 19.84 18.07 -10.07
N LEU A 86 21.01 18.71 -10.23
CA LEU A 86 21.34 19.99 -9.57
C LEU A 86 20.46 21.16 -10.05
N ASP A 87 19.68 20.92 -11.10
CA ASP A 87 18.79 21.88 -11.73
C ASP A 87 17.58 22.15 -10.80
N SER A 88 17.50 23.37 -10.27
CA SER A 88 16.41 23.81 -9.37
C SER A 88 15.35 24.62 -10.12
N LYS A 89 14.86 24.09 -11.25
CA LYS A 89 13.84 24.79 -12.05
C LYS A 89 12.45 24.62 -11.41
N LYS A 90 11.55 25.56 -11.73
CA LYS A 90 10.16 25.54 -11.24
C LYS A 90 9.48 24.20 -11.61
N GLY A 91 9.06 23.46 -10.59
CA GLY A 91 8.43 22.13 -10.73
C GLY A 91 9.38 20.94 -10.53
N ASP A 92 10.65 21.20 -10.23
CA ASP A 92 11.61 20.19 -9.79
C ASP A 92 11.54 20.00 -8.27
N TYR A 93 11.75 18.78 -7.81
CA TYR A 93 11.72 18.41 -6.40
C TYR A 93 12.81 19.14 -5.60
N GLY A 94 14.01 19.31 -6.17
CA GLY A 94 15.09 20.09 -5.60
C GLY A 94 14.68 21.52 -5.22
N ALA A 95 13.88 22.17 -6.06
CA ALA A 95 13.37 23.53 -5.87
C ALA A 95 12.13 23.63 -4.97
N ALA A 96 11.55 22.50 -4.55
CA ALA A 96 10.37 22.49 -3.69
C ALA A 96 10.71 23.01 -2.27
N SER A 97 9.74 23.68 -1.63
CA SER A 97 9.89 24.16 -0.26
C SER A 97 10.09 23.00 0.73
N PHE A 98 10.72 23.27 1.86
CA PHE A 98 10.92 22.27 2.92
C PHE A 98 9.60 21.60 3.31
N ARG A 99 8.52 22.39 3.49
CA ARG A 99 7.18 21.89 3.81
C ARG A 99 6.64 20.94 2.74
N ALA A 100 6.83 21.27 1.46
CA ALA A 100 6.40 20.39 0.37
C ALA A 100 7.18 19.07 0.36
N LYS A 101 8.51 19.11 0.55
CA LYS A 101 9.35 17.91 0.66
C LYS A 101 8.92 17.02 1.82
N THR A 102 8.71 17.60 3.00
CA THR A 102 8.20 16.88 4.18
C THR A 102 6.84 16.26 3.90
N GLN A 103 5.88 17.01 3.34
CA GLN A 103 4.57 16.47 3.00
C GLN A 103 4.65 15.31 2.01
N ILE A 104 5.49 15.42 0.98
CA ILE A 104 5.70 14.35 0.00
C ILE A 104 6.25 13.11 0.68
N LEU A 105 7.28 13.24 1.52
CA LEU A 105 7.89 12.12 2.23
C LEU A 105 6.93 11.46 3.23
N PHE A 106 6.12 12.23 3.95
CA PHE A 106 5.15 11.66 4.89
C PHE A 106 3.91 11.06 4.21
N ALA A 107 3.58 11.48 2.98
CA ALA A 107 2.36 11.07 2.32
C ALA A 107 2.26 9.56 2.05
N GLY A 108 3.38 8.88 1.82
CA GLY A 108 3.37 7.41 1.66
C GLY A 108 2.94 6.70 2.94
N VAL A 109 3.52 7.08 4.08
CA VAL A 109 3.17 6.52 5.39
C VAL A 109 1.71 6.82 5.73
N ALA A 110 1.28 8.07 5.54
CA ALA A 110 -0.10 8.47 5.78
C ALA A 110 -1.10 7.70 4.91
N MET A 111 -0.74 7.37 3.66
CA MET A 111 -1.58 6.56 2.78
C MET A 111 -1.73 5.13 3.30
N ASN A 112 -0.67 4.51 3.83
CA ASN A 112 -0.78 3.18 4.44
C ASN A 112 -1.65 3.20 5.70
N TRP A 113 -1.57 4.26 6.50
CA TRP A 113 -2.48 4.43 7.64
C TRP A 113 -3.94 4.56 7.20
N LEU A 114 -4.20 5.29 6.11
CA LEU A 114 -5.53 5.37 5.51
C LEU A 114 -6.01 4.00 5.01
N VAL A 115 -5.17 3.25 4.33
CA VAL A 115 -5.49 1.87 3.87
C VAL A 115 -5.80 0.98 5.05
N ALA A 116 -4.97 1.01 6.10
CA ALA A 116 -5.21 0.24 7.32
C ALA A 116 -6.56 0.61 7.94
N PHE A 117 -6.85 1.89 8.10
CA PHE A 117 -8.13 2.37 8.62
C PHE A 117 -9.32 1.83 7.81
N VAL A 118 -9.25 1.87 6.48
CA VAL A 118 -10.31 1.35 5.60
C VAL A 118 -10.45 -0.17 5.75
N ILE A 119 -9.35 -0.92 5.70
CA ILE A 119 -9.36 -2.39 5.82
C ILE A 119 -9.92 -2.81 7.19
N PHE A 120 -9.45 -2.21 8.29
CA PHE A 120 -9.94 -2.54 9.63
C PHE A 120 -11.39 -2.15 9.84
N THR A 121 -11.85 -1.05 9.24
CA THR A 121 -13.28 -0.67 9.27
C THR A 121 -14.14 -1.72 8.57
N ILE A 122 -13.73 -2.17 7.37
CA ILE A 122 -14.43 -3.23 6.63
C ILE A 122 -14.44 -4.52 7.45
N LEU A 123 -13.30 -4.94 7.99
CA LEU A 123 -13.21 -6.16 8.82
C LEU A 123 -14.09 -6.08 10.07
N SER A 124 -14.21 -4.90 10.68
CA SER A 124 -15.08 -4.67 11.85
C SER A 124 -16.56 -4.85 11.49
N ILE A 125 -16.99 -4.40 10.30
CA ILE A 125 -18.39 -4.51 9.84
C ILE A 125 -18.76 -5.96 9.50
N PHE A 126 -17.87 -6.67 8.80
CA PHE A 126 -18.16 -8.04 8.35
C PHE A 126 -17.81 -9.13 9.37
N GLY A 127 -17.06 -8.79 10.42
CA GLY A 127 -16.57 -9.72 11.42
C GLY A 127 -15.31 -10.48 10.96
N MET A 128 -14.58 -11.05 11.92
CA MET A 128 -13.39 -11.85 11.61
C MET A 128 -13.77 -13.29 11.23
N PRO A 129 -13.21 -13.86 10.15
CA PRO A 129 -13.33 -15.28 9.87
C PRO A 129 -12.66 -16.10 10.98
N LYS A 130 -13.08 -17.35 11.19
CA LYS A 130 -12.40 -18.25 12.13
C LYS A 130 -10.96 -18.46 11.67
N LEU A 131 -10.00 -18.02 12.47
CA LEU A 131 -8.57 -18.10 12.19
C LEU A 131 -7.93 -19.37 12.75
N LEU A 132 -8.52 -19.96 13.79
CA LEU A 132 -8.01 -21.16 14.46
C LEU A 132 -8.99 -22.33 14.37
N PRO A 133 -8.49 -23.59 14.28
CA PRO A 133 -9.30 -24.76 14.54
C PRO A 133 -9.93 -24.62 15.93
N ASN A 134 -11.22 -24.96 16.05
CA ASN A 134 -12.00 -24.87 17.29
C ASN A 134 -12.26 -23.45 17.83
N GLN A 135 -12.09 -22.40 17.00
CA GLN A 135 -12.55 -21.07 17.37
C GLN A 135 -14.09 -21.00 17.38
N PHE A 136 -14.66 -20.67 18.53
CA PHE A 136 -16.10 -20.41 18.71
C PHE A 136 -16.35 -18.95 19.05
N TYR A 137 -17.52 -18.44 18.66
CA TYR A 137 -17.96 -17.08 18.96
C TYR A 137 -19.11 -17.18 19.98
N LEU A 138 -19.02 -16.39 21.05
CA LEU A 138 -20.14 -16.17 21.96
C LEU A 138 -20.81 -14.85 21.57
N SER A 139 -22.14 -14.87 21.46
CA SER A 139 -22.92 -13.65 21.30
C SER A 139 -22.73 -12.74 22.52
N SER A 140 -22.79 -11.43 22.32
CA SER A 140 -22.58 -10.43 23.38
C SER A 140 -23.59 -10.49 24.52
N ASP A 141 -24.73 -11.14 24.31
CA ASP A 141 -25.81 -11.37 25.26
C ASP A 141 -25.73 -12.74 25.95
N ALA A 142 -24.66 -13.50 25.73
CA ALA A 142 -24.48 -14.81 26.35
C ALA A 142 -24.48 -14.71 27.89
N LYS A 143 -25.35 -15.48 28.54
CA LYS A 143 -25.44 -15.59 29.99
C LYS A 143 -24.93 -16.96 30.44
N ILE A 144 -24.09 -16.98 31.48
CA ILE A 144 -23.65 -18.23 32.10
C ILE A 144 -24.78 -18.77 32.97
N SER A 145 -25.28 -19.96 32.63
CA SER A 145 -26.34 -20.66 33.35
C SER A 145 -25.80 -22.00 33.87
N GLY A 146 -25.29 -22.01 35.11
CA GLY A 146 -24.79 -23.23 35.75
C GLY A 146 -23.37 -23.66 35.33
N GLY A 147 -22.88 -24.76 35.92
CA GLY A 147 -21.50 -25.27 35.88
C GLY A 147 -20.82 -25.07 34.52
N GLY A 148 -19.62 -24.47 34.56
CA GLY A 148 -18.92 -23.97 33.38
C GLY A 148 -18.80 -24.98 32.23
N VAL A 149 -18.60 -24.45 31.03
CA VAL A 149 -18.44 -25.26 29.81
C VAL A 149 -17.11 -26.01 29.87
N GLN A 150 -17.16 -27.33 30.08
CA GLN A 150 -16.00 -28.19 29.93
C GLN A 150 -15.86 -28.58 28.45
N VAL A 151 -14.90 -27.96 27.76
CA VAL A 151 -14.54 -28.33 26.39
C VAL A 151 -13.47 -29.40 26.47
N SER A 152 -13.86 -30.67 26.39
CA SER A 152 -12.91 -31.79 26.27
C SER A 152 -12.45 -31.85 24.82
N ALA A 153 -11.13 -31.72 24.61
CA ALA A 153 -10.48 -31.86 23.30
C ALA A 153 -10.43 -33.33 22.85
#